data_AF-A0A7J7NT97-F1
#
_entry.id   AF-A0A7J7NT97-F1
#
_cell.length_a   1.000
_cell.length_b   1.000
_cell.length_c   1.000
_cell.angle_alpha   90.00
_cell.angle_beta   90.00
_cell.angle_gamma   90.00
#
_symmetry.space_group_name_H-M   'P 1'
#
loop_
_entity.id
_entity.type
_entity.pdbx_description
1 polymer ?
#
loop_
_entity_poly.entity_id
_entity_poly.type
_entity_poly.pdbx_seq_one_letter_code
_entity_poly.pdbx_strand_id
1 'polypeptide(L)'
;MGRFIKMKTRWRAEDKRRCKRGNVGFSRIFVPNAKFHLFHFKLVAAGLVLPSCLSFIVHYHNMATRLQFENSCEIGVFSKLTNAYCLVAIGGSENSTGITFESELADVIPVVKTSIAGTRIIGRLCAGNKNGLLVPHNTTDQELQHLRNSIPDQVVIQRIDERLSALGNCIACNDYVALTHTDLDRETEEIIADTLGVEVFRQTIAGNILVGSYCAFSNRGGIVHPHTSIEDLDELSTLLQVPLVAGTVNRGSEVIAAGMTVNDWTAFCGSDTTATELSVIESVFRLRQAEPSAILTEMRKSLIDTYV
;
A
#
# COMPACT_ATOMS: atom_id res chain seq x y z
N MET A 1 5.02 -17.19 -51.42
CA MET A 1 6.05 -17.77 -50.52
C MET A 1 7.42 -17.38 -51.06
N GLY A 2 8.04 -16.34 -50.48
CA GLY A 2 9.28 -15.76 -51.03
C GLY A 2 9.39 -14.26 -50.79
N ARG A 3 9.89 -13.89 -49.60
CA ARG A 3 10.54 -12.62 -49.22
C ARG A 3 10.83 -12.62 -47.71
N PHE A 4 11.67 -13.54 -47.24
CA PHE A 4 12.19 -13.51 -45.86
C PHE A 4 13.62 -14.06 -45.73
N ILE A 5 14.35 -14.14 -46.85
CA ILE A 5 15.73 -14.64 -46.91
C ILE A 5 16.56 -13.61 -47.69
N LYS A 6 16.88 -12.46 -47.08
CA LYS A 6 17.95 -11.56 -47.58
C LYS A 6 18.50 -10.52 -46.59
N MET A 7 18.19 -10.60 -45.30
CA MET A 7 18.72 -9.67 -44.28
C MET A 7 19.62 -10.31 -43.20
N LYS A 8 19.87 -11.63 -43.27
CA LYS A 8 20.66 -12.35 -42.25
C LYS A 8 22.15 -12.52 -42.59
N THR A 9 22.63 -11.95 -43.69
CA THR A 9 24.01 -12.15 -44.19
C THR A 9 24.83 -10.87 -44.40
N ARG A 10 24.38 -9.71 -43.89
CA ARG A 10 25.14 -8.44 -44.02
C ARG A 10 25.72 -7.88 -42.71
N TRP A 11 25.42 -8.48 -41.57
CA TRP A 11 25.84 -7.99 -40.24
C TRP A 11 27.05 -8.71 -39.62
N ARG A 12 27.66 -9.68 -40.32
CA ARG A 12 28.79 -10.49 -39.77
C ARG A 12 30.19 -10.08 -40.23
N ALA A 13 30.37 -8.93 -40.90
CA ALA A 13 31.65 -8.59 -41.53
C ALA A 13 32.31 -7.26 -41.09
N GLU A 14 31.64 -6.37 -40.35
CA GLU A 14 32.21 -5.04 -40.05
C GLU A 14 32.73 -4.83 -38.63
N ASP A 15 32.37 -5.68 -37.64
CA ASP A 15 32.79 -5.46 -36.24
C ASP A 15 34.10 -6.12 -35.82
N LYS A 16 34.75 -6.89 -36.70
CA LYS A 16 36.07 -7.50 -36.40
C LYS A 16 37.28 -6.60 -36.69
N ARG A 17 37.09 -5.32 -37.05
CA ARG A 17 38.20 -4.41 -37.39
C ARG A 17 38.36 -3.17 -36.50
N ARG A 18 37.50 -2.94 -35.50
CA ARG A 18 37.61 -1.76 -34.61
C ARG A 18 38.15 -2.01 -33.20
N CYS A 19 38.46 -3.25 -32.83
CA CYS A 19 38.99 -3.58 -31.50
C CYS A 19 40.54 -3.64 -31.42
N LYS A 20 41.24 -2.97 -32.33
CA LYS A 20 42.69 -2.77 -32.29
C LYS A 20 43.03 -1.31 -32.56
N ARG A 21 42.99 -0.49 -31.50
CA ARG A 21 43.79 0.72 -31.26
C ARG A 21 43.21 1.40 -30.03
N GLY A 22 43.93 1.30 -28.90
CA GLY A 22 43.61 2.08 -27.71
C GLY A 22 43.88 3.56 -27.98
N ASN A 23 42.98 4.43 -27.52
CA ASN A 23 43.32 5.67 -26.83
C ASN A 23 42.05 6.46 -26.44
N VAL A 24 42.05 6.95 -25.20
CA VAL A 24 41.46 8.19 -24.65
C VAL A 24 39.97 8.52 -24.88
N GLY A 25 39.27 8.83 -23.79
CA GLY A 25 38.27 9.92 -23.77
C GLY A 25 36.94 9.60 -23.13
N PHE A 26 36.80 9.84 -21.82
CA PHE A 26 35.48 9.95 -21.17
C PHE A 26 34.95 11.36 -21.40
N SER A 27 34.12 11.55 -22.43
CA SER A 27 33.27 12.73 -22.59
C SER A 27 31.85 12.41 -22.10
N ARG A 28 31.39 13.18 -21.13
CA ARG A 28 30.00 13.19 -20.65
C ARG A 28 29.06 13.53 -21.81
N ILE A 29 28.13 12.62 -22.12
CA ILE A 29 26.90 12.95 -22.83
C ILE A 29 25.74 12.38 -22.01
N PHE A 30 24.97 13.30 -21.45
CA PHE A 30 23.76 13.09 -20.68
C PHE A 30 22.59 13.09 -21.68
N VAL A 31 21.82 12.01 -21.78
CA VAL A 31 20.47 12.01 -22.37
C VAL A 31 19.57 11.10 -21.51
N PRO A 32 18.46 11.62 -20.95
CA PRO A 32 17.56 10.86 -20.09
C PRO A 32 16.49 10.11 -20.90
N ASN A 33 15.88 9.10 -20.27
CA ASN A 33 14.71 8.34 -20.71
C ASN A 33 14.89 7.38 -21.90
N ALA A 34 15.09 6.10 -21.59
CA ALA A 34 14.68 5.00 -22.46
C ALA A 34 14.21 3.80 -21.64
N LYS A 35 12.90 3.53 -21.75
CA LYS A 35 12.18 2.35 -21.26
C LYS A 35 12.84 1.07 -21.76
N PHE A 36 13.17 0.14 -20.86
CA PHE A 36 13.66 -1.19 -21.22
C PHE A 36 12.48 -2.16 -21.42
N HIS A 37 12.13 -2.41 -22.67
CA HIS A 37 11.33 -3.59 -23.06
C HIS A 37 12.28 -4.80 -23.16
N LEU A 38 12.11 -5.79 -22.29
CA LEU A 38 12.95 -7.00 -22.26
C LEU A 38 12.47 -7.99 -23.33
N PHE A 39 13.26 -8.11 -24.41
CA PHE A 39 13.12 -9.17 -25.41
C PHE A 39 13.80 -10.45 -24.91
N HIS A 40 13.04 -11.54 -24.78
CA HIS A 40 13.55 -12.88 -24.47
C HIS A 40 14.44 -13.41 -25.62
N PHE A 41 15.74 -13.55 -25.41
CA PHE A 41 16.64 -14.31 -26.29
C PHE A 41 17.25 -15.48 -25.51
N LYS A 42 16.84 -16.70 -25.87
CA LYS A 42 17.50 -17.95 -25.45
C LYS A 42 18.91 -17.97 -26.04
N LEU A 43 19.93 -18.09 -25.20
CA LEU A 43 21.24 -18.64 -25.59
C LEU A 43 21.68 -19.68 -24.55
N VAL A 44 21.62 -20.94 -24.95
CA VAL A 44 22.22 -22.08 -24.27
C VAL A 44 23.63 -22.28 -24.84
N ALA A 45 24.54 -22.72 -23.98
CA ALA A 45 25.88 -23.28 -24.22
C ALA A 45 27.08 -22.31 -24.21
N ALA A 46 27.79 -22.29 -23.08
CA ALA A 46 29.11 -22.92 -22.95
C ALA A 46 29.61 -22.69 -21.51
N GLY A 47 30.01 -23.78 -20.83
CA GLY A 47 30.45 -23.74 -19.44
C GLY A 47 31.71 -22.91 -19.24
N LEU A 48 31.66 -22.03 -18.24
CA LEU A 48 32.81 -21.59 -17.45
C LEU A 48 32.27 -20.91 -16.18
N VAL A 49 32.70 -21.46 -15.06
CA VAL A 49 32.39 -21.02 -13.69
C VAL A 49 33.06 -19.66 -13.43
N LEU A 50 32.26 -18.67 -13.04
CA LEU A 50 32.71 -17.47 -12.30
C LEU A 50 31.63 -17.14 -11.25
N PRO A 51 31.96 -17.08 -9.95
CA PRO A 51 31.03 -16.72 -8.90
C PRO A 51 31.12 -15.22 -8.63
N SER A 52 30.34 -14.43 -9.34
CA SER A 52 30.09 -13.04 -8.96
C SER A 52 28.88 -12.50 -9.72
N CYS A 53 28.03 -11.76 -9.02
CA CYS A 53 26.75 -11.22 -9.48
C CYS A 53 25.56 -12.18 -9.35
N LEU A 54 25.30 -12.65 -8.13
CA LEU A 54 23.92 -12.74 -7.65
C LEU A 54 23.37 -11.31 -7.58
N SER A 55 22.84 -10.79 -8.68
CA SER A 55 21.82 -9.74 -8.61
C SER A 55 20.53 -10.39 -8.14
N PHE A 56 20.48 -10.78 -6.87
CA PHE A 56 19.21 -10.93 -6.16
C PHE A 56 18.66 -9.51 -5.97
N ILE A 57 17.92 -9.01 -6.94
CA ILE A 57 16.87 -8.04 -6.62
C ILE A 57 15.63 -8.89 -6.36
N VAL A 58 15.59 -9.49 -5.17
CA VAL A 58 14.33 -9.80 -4.54
C VAL A 58 13.99 -8.53 -3.78
N HIS A 59 13.22 -7.64 -4.39
CA HIS A 59 12.52 -6.59 -3.65
C HIS A 59 11.06 -7.00 -3.59
N TYR A 60 10.76 -7.77 -2.55
CA TYR A 60 9.44 -7.84 -1.94
C TYR A 60 9.68 -7.79 -0.43
N HIS A 61 10.07 -6.62 0.07
CA HIS A 61 10.03 -6.39 1.51
C HIS A 61 8.60 -5.96 1.88
N ASN A 62 7.70 -6.94 1.99
CA ASN A 62 6.39 -6.74 2.62
C ASN A 62 6.62 -6.53 4.13
N MET A 63 6.94 -5.30 4.50
CA MET A 63 7.24 -4.88 5.87
C MET A 63 6.41 -3.67 6.26
N ALA A 64 6.26 -3.46 7.57
CA ALA A 64 5.71 -2.22 8.07
C ALA A 64 6.78 -1.12 7.99
N THR A 65 6.55 -0.12 7.13
CA THR A 65 7.49 0.97 6.89
C THR A 65 7.21 2.14 7.82
N ARG A 66 8.26 2.63 8.49
CA ARG A 66 8.18 3.80 9.36
C ARG A 66 8.30 5.08 8.53
N LEU A 67 7.35 5.99 8.65
CA LEU A 67 7.42 7.32 8.00
C LEU A 67 7.16 8.46 8.99
N GLN A 68 7.57 9.66 8.60
CA GLN A 68 7.22 10.88 9.30
C GLN A 68 6.77 11.91 8.26
N PHE A 69 5.61 12.51 8.48
CA PHE A 69 5.10 13.58 7.62
C PHE A 69 5.42 14.92 8.25
N GLU A 70 6.33 15.68 7.63
CA GLU A 70 6.92 16.89 8.24
C GLU A 70 7.53 16.54 9.61
N ASN A 71 6.88 16.97 10.68
CA ASN A 71 7.27 16.66 12.06
C ASN A 71 6.23 15.78 12.79
N SER A 72 5.21 15.30 12.09
CA SER A 72 4.15 14.47 12.66
C SER A 72 4.34 12.99 12.35
N CYS A 73 4.12 12.16 13.38
CA CYS A 73 4.10 10.71 13.29
C CYS A 73 2.72 10.16 12.91
N GLU A 74 1.73 11.02 12.65
CA GLU A 74 0.36 10.63 12.35
C GLU A 74 0.11 10.48 10.84
N ILE A 75 0.75 9.48 10.23
CA ILE A 75 0.70 9.27 8.77
C ILE A 75 -0.72 9.03 8.25
N GLY A 76 -1.57 8.34 9.03
CA GLY A 76 -2.95 8.05 8.65
C GLY A 76 -3.85 9.30 8.63
N VAL A 77 -3.38 10.44 9.16
CA VAL A 77 -4.07 11.73 8.98
C VAL A 77 -3.84 12.31 7.58
N PHE A 78 -2.64 12.12 7.05
CA PHE A 78 -2.18 12.73 5.79
C PHE A 78 -2.23 11.78 4.59
N SER A 79 -2.60 10.52 4.81
CA SER A 79 -2.66 9.52 3.76
C SER A 79 -3.85 8.58 3.93
N LYS A 80 -4.34 8.05 2.82
CA LYS A 80 -5.35 6.99 2.80
C LYS A 80 -4.86 5.88 1.88
N LEU A 81 -4.61 4.71 2.44
CA LEU A 81 -4.19 3.53 1.69
C LEU A 81 -5.36 2.58 1.51
N THR A 82 -5.54 2.10 0.28
CA THR A 82 -6.49 1.03 -0.06
C THR A 82 -5.80 -0.02 -0.93
N ASN A 83 -6.51 -1.09 -1.28
CA ASN A 83 -6.02 -2.11 -2.20
C ASN A 83 -6.00 -1.66 -3.69
N ALA A 84 -6.65 -0.56 -4.05
CA ALA A 84 -6.70 -0.11 -5.45
C ALA A 84 -5.95 1.21 -5.70
N TYR A 85 -5.88 2.08 -4.71
CA TYR A 85 -5.26 3.40 -4.83
C TYR A 85 -4.74 3.89 -3.48
N CYS A 86 -3.79 4.81 -3.53
CA CYS A 86 -3.28 5.51 -2.36
C CYS A 86 -3.47 7.02 -2.55
N LEU A 87 -4.02 7.70 -1.54
CA LEU A 87 -4.11 9.15 -1.50
C LEU A 87 -3.06 9.68 -0.53
N VAL A 88 -2.33 10.72 -0.94
CA VAL A 88 -1.32 11.40 -0.12
C VAL A 88 -1.58 12.91 -0.14
N ALA A 89 -1.47 13.57 1.01
CA ALA A 89 -1.65 15.00 1.12
C ALA A 89 -0.64 15.79 0.29
N ILE A 90 -1.09 16.87 -0.34
CA ILE A 90 -0.18 17.87 -0.94
C ILE A 90 0.43 18.71 0.19
N GLY A 91 1.74 18.64 0.36
CA GLY A 91 2.47 19.36 1.40
C GLY A 91 3.48 18.47 2.09
N GLY A 92 4.48 19.07 2.74
CA GLY A 92 5.68 18.41 3.21
C GLY A 92 6.92 18.98 2.53
N SER A 93 8.04 19.05 3.24
CA SER A 93 9.34 19.31 2.61
C SER A 93 9.47 18.35 1.45
N GLU A 94 9.54 18.90 0.24
CA GLU A 94 9.55 18.21 -1.04
C GLU A 94 10.27 16.86 -0.89
N ASN A 95 9.55 15.76 -1.08
CA ASN A 95 10.10 14.45 -1.47
C ASN A 95 10.39 13.36 -0.41
N SER A 96 9.95 13.41 0.86
CA SER A 96 10.13 12.24 1.75
C SER A 96 8.94 11.28 1.72
N THR A 97 7.79 11.66 2.29
CA THR A 97 6.63 10.75 2.42
C THR A 97 6.05 10.32 1.09
N GLY A 98 5.74 11.27 0.20
CA GLY A 98 5.23 10.97 -1.13
C GLY A 98 6.18 10.10 -1.95
N ILE A 99 7.50 10.29 -1.82
CA ILE A 99 8.48 9.42 -2.50
C ILE A 99 8.55 8.06 -1.85
N THR A 100 8.47 7.93 -0.52
CA THR A 100 8.48 6.59 0.08
C THR A 100 7.21 5.81 -0.24
N PHE A 101 6.06 6.48 -0.31
CA PHE A 101 4.84 5.86 -0.84
C PHE A 101 5.01 5.47 -2.30
N GLU A 102 5.53 6.36 -3.16
CA GLU A 102 5.81 6.04 -4.56
C GLU A 102 6.84 4.92 -4.72
N SER A 103 7.89 4.86 -3.90
CA SER A 103 8.93 3.85 -4.02
C SER A 103 8.44 2.46 -3.64
N GLU A 104 7.53 2.37 -2.68
CA GLU A 104 6.96 1.09 -2.23
C GLU A 104 5.72 0.68 -3.05
N LEU A 105 4.96 1.63 -3.59
CA LEU A 105 3.64 1.36 -4.17
C LEU A 105 3.51 1.66 -5.66
N ALA A 106 4.37 2.48 -6.28
CA ALA A 106 4.13 2.96 -7.65
C ALA A 106 4.07 1.85 -8.70
N ASP A 107 4.65 0.69 -8.41
CA ASP A 107 4.60 -0.48 -9.30
C ASP A 107 3.26 -1.24 -9.23
N VAL A 108 2.48 -1.06 -8.16
CA VAL A 108 1.26 -1.85 -7.87
C VAL A 108 -0.01 -1.00 -7.86
N ILE A 109 0.01 0.17 -7.21
CA ILE A 109 -1.15 1.06 -7.09
C ILE A 109 -0.80 2.53 -7.39
N PRO A 110 -1.72 3.29 -8.00
CA PRO A 110 -1.52 4.71 -8.21
C PRO A 110 -1.48 5.48 -6.90
N VAL A 111 -0.43 6.26 -6.71
CA VAL A 111 -0.28 7.22 -5.60
C VAL A 111 -0.72 8.60 -6.09
N VAL A 112 -1.84 9.09 -5.55
CA VAL A 112 -2.46 10.35 -5.96
C VAL A 112 -2.21 11.42 -4.90
N LYS A 113 -1.47 12.45 -5.28
CA LYS A 113 -1.22 13.62 -4.43
C LYS A 113 -2.40 14.59 -4.57
N THR A 114 -3.14 14.80 -3.49
CA THR A 114 -4.36 15.63 -3.52
C THR A 114 -4.57 16.41 -2.23
N SER A 115 -5.37 17.45 -2.30
CA SER A 115 -5.99 18.11 -1.14
C SER A 115 -7.47 17.80 -1.14
N ILE A 116 -8.09 17.85 0.03
CA ILE A 116 -9.54 17.65 0.15
C ILE A 116 -10.11 18.82 0.92
N ALA A 117 -11.03 19.54 0.29
CA ALA A 117 -11.59 20.79 0.80
C ALA A 117 -10.51 21.86 1.09
N GLY A 118 -9.45 21.90 0.28
CA GLY A 118 -8.31 22.79 0.49
C GLY A 118 -7.46 22.46 1.72
N THR A 119 -7.67 21.30 2.34
CA THR A 119 -6.91 20.86 3.52
C THR A 119 -5.95 19.72 3.21
N ARG A 120 -5.00 19.50 4.11
CA ARG A 120 -3.99 18.43 4.03
C ARG A 120 -4.38 17.15 4.78
N ILE A 121 -5.50 17.14 5.50
CA ILE A 121 -5.91 16.05 6.40
C ILE A 121 -6.77 15.00 5.67
N ILE A 122 -6.28 14.53 4.53
CA ILE A 122 -7.05 13.70 3.60
C ILE A 122 -7.48 12.35 4.18
N GLY A 123 -6.65 11.73 5.04
CA GLY A 123 -6.93 10.41 5.60
C GLY A 123 -8.08 10.44 6.61
N ARG A 124 -8.30 11.60 7.23
CA ARG A 124 -9.39 11.87 8.16
C ARG A 124 -10.67 12.30 7.48
N LEU A 125 -10.55 13.04 6.38
CA LEU A 125 -11.71 13.53 5.64
C LEU A 125 -12.34 12.46 4.76
N CYS A 126 -11.58 11.41 4.40
CA CYS A 126 -12.05 10.39 3.47
C CYS A 126 -12.03 8.97 4.01
N ALA A 127 -12.98 8.18 3.51
CA ALA A 127 -13.07 6.75 3.70
C ALA A 127 -13.23 6.08 2.33
N GLY A 128 -12.69 4.89 2.16
CA GLY A 128 -12.73 4.22 0.86
C GLY A 128 -12.08 2.85 0.91
N ASN A 129 -12.49 2.02 -0.04
CA ASN A 129 -11.96 0.68 -0.27
C ASN A 129 -11.60 0.55 -1.76
N LYS A 130 -11.37 -0.67 -2.25
CA LYS A 130 -11.04 -0.84 -3.68
C LYS A 130 -12.16 -0.48 -4.66
N ASN A 131 -13.42 -0.42 -4.19
CA ASN A 131 -14.61 -0.22 -5.02
C ASN A 131 -15.06 1.24 -5.05
N GLY A 132 -14.82 2.00 -3.98
CA GLY A 132 -15.32 3.37 -3.87
C GLY A 132 -14.53 4.26 -2.93
N LEU A 133 -14.64 5.56 -3.18
CA LEU A 133 -14.06 6.64 -2.38
C LEU A 133 -15.16 7.63 -1.96
N LEU A 134 -15.28 7.83 -0.66
CA LEU A 134 -16.18 8.80 -0.06
C LEU A 134 -15.42 10.08 0.26
N VAL A 135 -15.91 11.19 -0.28
CA VAL A 135 -15.35 12.52 -0.04
C VAL A 135 -16.41 13.44 0.59
N PRO A 136 -16.00 14.39 1.42
CA PRO A 136 -16.96 15.31 2.05
C PRO A 136 -17.54 16.31 1.05
N HIS A 137 -18.73 16.86 1.33
CA HIS A 137 -19.44 17.82 0.46
C HIS A 137 -18.62 19.08 0.13
N ASN A 138 -17.71 19.48 1.03
CA ASN A 138 -16.85 20.67 0.90
C ASN A 138 -15.67 20.46 -0.07
N THR A 139 -15.51 19.27 -0.63
CA THR A 139 -14.48 18.97 -1.65
C THR A 139 -14.75 19.79 -2.91
N THR A 140 -13.74 20.52 -3.40
CA THR A 140 -13.90 21.37 -4.58
C THR A 140 -14.05 20.56 -5.87
N ASP A 141 -14.65 21.14 -6.91
CA ASP A 141 -14.82 20.46 -8.21
C ASP A 141 -13.48 20.19 -8.91
N GLN A 142 -12.48 21.04 -8.67
CA GLN A 142 -11.12 20.84 -9.17
C GLN A 142 -10.46 19.61 -8.54
N GLU A 143 -10.57 19.45 -7.20
CA GLU A 143 -10.08 18.27 -6.48
C GLU A 143 -10.80 17.00 -6.94
N LEU A 144 -12.13 17.04 -7.09
CA LEU A 144 -12.89 15.91 -7.61
C LEU A 144 -12.47 15.50 -9.01
N GLN A 145 -12.28 16.46 -9.92
CA GLN A 145 -11.84 16.16 -11.28
C GLN A 145 -10.44 15.55 -11.29
N HIS A 146 -9.53 16.05 -10.43
CA HIS A 146 -8.20 15.49 -10.28
C HIS A 146 -8.24 14.03 -9.78
N LEU A 147 -9.08 13.73 -8.78
CA LEU A 147 -9.28 12.37 -8.28
C LEU A 147 -9.80 11.44 -9.38
N ARG A 148 -10.82 11.86 -10.13
CA ARG A 148 -11.39 11.08 -11.25
C ARG A 148 -10.38 10.80 -12.36
N ASN A 149 -9.45 11.70 -12.61
CA ASN A 149 -8.42 11.51 -13.63
C ASN A 149 -7.29 10.58 -13.20
N SER A 150 -7.09 10.40 -11.89
CA SER A 150 -5.90 9.73 -11.33
C SER A 150 -6.22 8.38 -10.70
N ILE A 151 -7.46 8.17 -10.24
CA ILE A 151 -7.95 6.92 -9.68
C ILE A 151 -8.46 6.02 -10.82
N PRO A 152 -8.34 4.67 -10.72
CA PRO A 152 -8.89 3.76 -11.71
C PRO A 152 -10.41 3.92 -11.88
N ASP A 153 -10.90 3.81 -13.13
CA ASP A 153 -12.32 4.02 -13.50
C ASP A 153 -13.31 3.10 -12.77
N GLN A 154 -12.85 1.99 -12.23
CA GLN A 154 -13.66 1.05 -11.44
C GLN A 154 -14.08 1.59 -10.07
N VAL A 155 -13.40 2.63 -9.57
CA VAL A 155 -13.65 3.21 -8.25
C VAL A 155 -14.71 4.31 -8.34
N VAL A 156 -15.83 4.12 -7.66
CA VAL A 156 -16.90 5.13 -7.60
C VAL A 156 -16.53 6.21 -6.59
N ILE A 157 -16.44 7.46 -7.05
CA ILE A 157 -16.17 8.61 -6.17
C ILE A 157 -17.47 9.36 -5.89
N GLN A 158 -17.89 9.36 -4.63
CA GLN A 158 -19.15 9.97 -4.19
C GLN A 158 -18.92 11.05 -3.12
N ARG A 159 -19.61 12.20 -3.30
CA ARG A 159 -19.69 13.25 -2.28
C ARG A 159 -20.80 12.90 -1.29
N ILE A 160 -20.49 12.96 0.00
CA ILE A 160 -21.46 12.80 1.08
C ILE A 160 -21.57 14.13 1.85
N ASP A 161 -22.81 14.54 2.11
CA ASP A 161 -23.10 15.62 3.06
C ASP A 161 -23.36 15.03 4.44
N GLU A 162 -22.33 15.00 5.27
CA GLU A 162 -22.41 14.53 6.65
C GLU A 162 -22.02 15.66 7.61
N ARG A 163 -22.78 15.82 8.69
CA ARG A 163 -22.66 16.96 9.63
C ARG A 163 -22.07 16.57 10.98
N LEU A 164 -22.04 15.29 11.32
CA LEU A 164 -21.57 14.82 12.63
C LEU A 164 -20.06 15.00 12.80
N SER A 165 -19.27 14.41 11.89
CA SER A 165 -17.81 14.51 11.91
C SER A 165 -17.24 14.19 10.53
N ALA A 166 -15.91 14.20 10.43
CA ALA A 166 -15.21 13.81 9.21
C ALA A 166 -15.46 12.32 8.88
N LEU A 167 -15.65 12.00 7.60
CA LEU A 167 -16.00 10.65 7.15
C LEU A 167 -14.96 9.59 7.58
N GLY A 168 -13.67 9.92 7.52
CA GLY A 168 -12.59 9.01 7.94
C GLY A 168 -12.49 8.79 9.44
N ASN A 169 -13.14 9.62 10.27
CA ASN A 169 -13.28 9.35 11.72
C ASN A 169 -14.50 8.49 12.03
N CYS A 170 -15.56 8.64 11.23
CA CYS A 170 -16.83 7.93 11.43
C CYS A 170 -16.84 6.54 10.80
N ILE A 171 -16.02 6.30 9.78
CA ILE A 171 -16.08 5.11 8.94
C ILE A 171 -14.73 4.40 8.96
N ALA A 172 -14.74 3.13 9.34
CA ALA A 172 -13.63 2.20 9.16
C ALA A 172 -14.10 1.07 8.23
N CYS A 173 -13.38 0.80 7.14
CA CYS A 173 -13.85 -0.13 6.11
C CYS A 173 -12.73 -1.00 5.56
N ASN A 174 -13.08 -2.23 5.21
CA ASN A 174 -12.30 -3.09 4.32
C ASN A 174 -13.07 -3.31 2.99
N ASP A 175 -12.71 -4.33 2.21
CA ASP A 175 -13.38 -4.59 0.93
C ASP A 175 -14.73 -5.32 1.05
N TYR A 176 -15.13 -5.75 2.25
CA TYR A 176 -16.32 -6.59 2.48
C TYR A 176 -17.30 -5.99 3.49
N VAL A 177 -16.79 -5.31 4.51
CA VAL A 177 -17.50 -4.81 5.68
C VAL A 177 -17.03 -3.39 6.04
N ALA A 178 -17.96 -2.56 6.47
CA ALA A 178 -17.69 -1.25 7.04
C ALA A 178 -18.30 -1.12 8.44
N LEU A 179 -17.52 -0.58 9.37
CA LEU A 179 -17.97 -0.10 10.67
C LEU A 179 -18.23 1.38 10.59
N THR A 180 -19.34 1.79 11.16
CA THR A 180 -19.83 3.16 11.12
C THR A 180 -20.26 3.66 12.49
N HIS A 181 -20.26 4.98 12.63
CA HIS A 181 -20.80 5.68 13.78
C HIS A 181 -22.28 5.33 14.03
N THR A 182 -22.67 5.14 15.29
CA THR A 182 -24.03 4.69 15.67
C THR A 182 -25.14 5.65 15.23
N ASP A 183 -24.85 6.94 15.29
CA ASP A 183 -25.82 8.01 15.04
C ASP A 183 -25.84 8.47 13.57
N LEU A 184 -25.21 7.73 12.65
CA LEU A 184 -25.25 8.07 11.23
C LEU A 184 -26.68 7.98 10.67
N ASP A 185 -27.01 8.93 9.80
CA ASP A 185 -28.29 8.94 9.10
C ASP A 185 -28.40 7.72 8.17
N ARG A 186 -29.61 7.16 8.08
CA ARG A 186 -29.87 5.97 7.25
C ARG A 186 -29.60 6.23 5.76
N GLU A 187 -29.90 7.45 5.28
CA GLU A 187 -29.60 7.85 3.90
C GLU A 187 -28.08 7.81 3.65
N THR A 188 -27.27 8.31 4.58
CA THR A 188 -25.81 8.26 4.50
C THR A 188 -25.30 6.82 4.54
N GLU A 189 -25.88 5.97 5.39
CA GLU A 189 -25.54 4.53 5.47
C GLU A 189 -25.80 3.80 4.15
N GLU A 190 -26.95 4.05 3.51
CA GLU A 190 -27.29 3.46 2.20
C GLU A 190 -26.29 3.92 1.12
N ILE A 191 -25.91 5.19 1.11
CA ILE A 191 -24.89 5.71 0.17
C ILE A 191 -23.53 5.05 0.40
N ILE A 192 -23.13 4.82 1.66
CA ILE A 192 -21.88 4.14 2.00
C ILE A 192 -21.91 2.70 1.49
N ALA A 193 -23.00 1.97 1.76
CA ALA A 193 -23.17 0.58 1.33
C ALA A 193 -23.11 0.45 -0.20
N ASP A 194 -23.81 1.32 -0.92
CA ASP A 194 -23.87 1.30 -2.38
C ASP A 194 -22.54 1.71 -3.03
N THR A 195 -21.87 2.73 -2.50
CA THR A 195 -20.62 3.24 -3.08
C THR A 195 -19.44 2.31 -2.83
N LEU A 196 -19.34 1.77 -1.60
CA LEU A 196 -18.24 0.88 -1.22
C LEU A 196 -18.54 -0.60 -1.58
N GLY A 197 -19.81 -0.96 -1.80
CA GLY A 197 -20.23 -2.33 -2.07
C GLY A 197 -19.95 -3.26 -0.88
N VAL A 198 -20.21 -2.80 0.34
CA VAL A 198 -19.93 -3.51 1.59
C VAL A 198 -21.13 -3.52 2.52
N GLU A 199 -21.17 -4.49 3.42
CA GLU A 199 -22.15 -4.51 4.50
C GLU A 199 -21.75 -3.49 5.57
N VAL A 200 -22.69 -2.64 5.99
CA VAL A 200 -22.46 -1.61 6.98
C VAL A 200 -23.01 -2.04 8.33
N PHE A 201 -22.18 -1.95 9.37
CA PHE A 201 -22.57 -2.19 10.75
C PHE A 201 -22.30 -0.95 11.59
N ARG A 202 -23.26 -0.63 12.45
CA ARG A 202 -23.14 0.44 13.45
C ARG A 202 -22.57 -0.18 14.72
N GLN A 203 -21.39 0.27 15.15
CA GLN A 203 -20.74 -0.29 16.32
C GLN A 203 -19.90 0.76 17.04
N THR A 204 -19.56 0.48 18.30
CA THR A 204 -18.63 1.30 19.10
C THR A 204 -17.38 0.50 19.47
N ILE A 205 -16.26 1.18 19.71
CA ILE A 205 -14.99 0.53 20.05
C ILE A 205 -14.50 1.10 21.36
N ALA A 206 -14.43 0.26 22.41
CA ALA A 206 -14.07 0.66 23.77
C ALA A 206 -14.91 1.86 24.29
N GLY A 207 -16.21 1.90 23.97
CA GLY A 207 -17.12 2.99 24.32
C GLY A 207 -16.97 4.26 23.47
N ASN A 208 -16.08 4.27 22.49
CA ASN A 208 -15.93 5.37 21.54
C ASN A 208 -16.81 5.18 20.30
N ILE A 209 -17.50 6.25 19.93
CA ILE A 209 -18.35 6.33 18.73
C ILE A 209 -17.56 6.52 17.42
N LEU A 210 -16.32 7.02 17.51
CA LEU A 210 -15.47 7.31 16.35
C LEU A 210 -14.65 6.09 15.92
N VAL A 211 -15.31 5.10 15.33
CA VAL A 211 -14.69 3.82 14.92
C VAL A 211 -13.51 4.00 13.96
N GLY A 212 -13.58 4.98 13.04
CA GLY A 212 -12.52 5.29 12.07
C GLY A 212 -11.25 5.86 12.69
N SER A 213 -11.32 6.39 13.91
CA SER A 213 -10.14 6.88 14.64
C SER A 213 -9.44 5.80 15.44
N TYR A 214 -10.24 4.94 16.07
CA TYR A 214 -9.79 3.97 17.08
C TYR A 214 -9.64 2.55 16.55
N CYS A 215 -9.84 2.35 15.25
CA CYS A 215 -9.62 1.07 14.59
C CYS A 215 -9.02 1.26 13.20
N ALA A 216 -8.09 0.39 12.87
CA ALA A 216 -7.60 0.21 11.50
C ALA A 216 -7.61 -1.29 11.19
N PHE A 217 -8.29 -1.67 10.12
CA PHE A 217 -8.36 -3.07 9.70
C PHE A 217 -8.25 -3.18 8.17
N SER A 218 -7.75 -4.32 7.72
CA SER A 218 -7.69 -4.73 6.32
C SER A 218 -8.48 -6.02 6.12
N ASN A 219 -8.35 -6.67 4.96
CA ASN A 219 -9.02 -7.96 4.73
C ASN A 219 -8.37 -9.12 5.50
N ARG A 220 -7.17 -8.91 6.07
CA ARG A 220 -6.38 -9.97 6.74
C ARG A 220 -6.45 -9.94 8.25
N GLY A 221 -6.69 -8.77 8.83
CA GLY A 221 -6.68 -8.54 10.27
C GLY A 221 -6.90 -7.07 10.59
N GLY A 222 -6.93 -6.74 11.88
CA GLY A 222 -7.10 -5.38 12.33
C GLY A 222 -6.60 -5.12 13.74
N ILE A 223 -6.36 -3.85 14.03
CA ILE A 223 -5.98 -3.38 15.36
C ILE A 223 -7.07 -2.44 15.87
N VAL A 224 -7.45 -2.64 17.12
CA VAL A 224 -8.43 -1.82 17.83
C VAL A 224 -7.81 -1.20 19.08
N HIS A 225 -8.52 -0.23 19.63
CA HIS A 225 -8.14 0.50 20.83
C HIS A 225 -7.65 -0.43 21.96
N PRO A 226 -6.57 -0.08 22.70
CA PRO A 226 -5.97 -0.96 23.71
C PRO A 226 -6.91 -1.28 24.89
N HIS A 227 -7.87 -0.41 25.19
CA HIS A 227 -8.86 -0.62 26.26
C HIS A 227 -10.13 -1.36 25.80
N THR A 228 -10.14 -1.96 24.61
CA THR A 228 -11.26 -2.78 24.15
C THR A 228 -11.35 -4.05 25.00
N SER A 229 -12.54 -4.41 25.46
CA SER A 229 -12.72 -5.63 26.25
C SER A 229 -12.52 -6.88 25.38
N ILE A 230 -12.21 -8.01 26.00
CA ILE A 230 -12.02 -9.28 25.28
C ILE A 230 -13.35 -9.73 24.65
N GLU A 231 -14.47 -9.45 25.30
CA GLU A 231 -15.81 -9.75 24.79
C GLU A 231 -16.10 -8.93 23.52
N ASP A 232 -15.86 -7.62 23.55
CA ASP A 232 -16.04 -6.74 22.38
C ASP A 232 -15.10 -7.13 21.23
N LEU A 233 -13.86 -7.54 21.56
CA LEU A 233 -12.89 -8.03 20.57
C LEU A 233 -13.39 -9.27 19.84
N ASP A 234 -13.93 -10.25 20.57
CA ASP A 234 -14.46 -11.49 19.99
C ASP A 234 -15.73 -11.24 19.18
N GLU A 235 -16.59 -10.33 19.63
CA GLU A 235 -17.78 -9.87 18.87
C GLU A 235 -17.36 -9.21 17.55
N LEU A 236 -16.45 -8.24 17.60
CA LEU A 236 -15.95 -7.52 16.42
C LEU A 236 -15.21 -8.46 15.45
N SER A 237 -14.44 -9.41 15.98
CA SER A 237 -13.73 -10.43 15.19
C SER A 237 -14.73 -11.34 14.45
N THR A 238 -15.80 -11.73 15.13
CA THR A 238 -16.89 -12.53 14.53
C THR A 238 -17.67 -11.73 13.50
N LEU A 239 -17.91 -10.45 13.74
CA LEU A 239 -18.63 -9.58 12.80
C LEU A 239 -17.79 -9.31 11.55
N LEU A 240 -16.52 -8.93 11.70
CA LEU A 240 -15.64 -8.61 10.57
C LEU A 240 -15.05 -9.86 9.88
N GLN A 241 -15.15 -11.03 10.50
CA GLN A 241 -14.56 -12.30 10.03
C GLN A 241 -13.02 -12.21 9.85
N VAL A 242 -12.36 -11.31 10.58
CA VAL A 242 -10.90 -11.12 10.56
C VAL A 242 -10.34 -11.08 11.98
N PRO A 243 -9.11 -11.56 12.22
CA PRO A 243 -8.50 -11.51 13.54
C PRO A 243 -8.23 -10.07 13.96
N LEU A 244 -8.70 -9.70 15.14
CA LEU A 244 -8.47 -8.40 15.76
C LEU A 244 -7.56 -8.53 16.98
N VAL A 245 -6.73 -7.51 17.20
CA VAL A 245 -5.88 -7.40 18.38
C VAL A 245 -5.97 -5.99 18.94
N ALA A 246 -6.05 -5.87 20.27
CA ALA A 246 -5.92 -4.60 20.96
C ALA A 246 -4.44 -4.18 21.02
N GLY A 247 -4.13 -2.96 20.59
CA GLY A 247 -2.75 -2.49 20.53
C GLY A 247 -2.63 -0.98 20.42
N THR A 248 -1.39 -0.50 20.46
CA THR A 248 -1.05 0.93 20.33
C THR A 248 -0.10 1.17 19.17
N VAL A 249 -0.01 2.43 18.75
CA VAL A 249 0.94 2.90 17.74
C VAL A 249 1.71 4.10 18.29
N ASN A 250 2.85 4.47 17.69
CA ASN A 250 3.60 5.67 18.09
C ASN A 250 3.95 5.78 19.59
N ARG A 251 4.46 4.71 20.20
CA ARG A 251 4.84 4.65 21.64
C ARG A 251 3.65 4.83 22.59
N GLY A 252 2.58 4.08 22.35
CA GLY A 252 1.43 4.08 23.27
C GLY A 252 0.29 5.03 22.89
N SER A 253 0.26 5.56 21.67
CA SER A 253 -0.92 6.28 21.16
C SER A 253 -2.08 5.33 20.94
N GLU A 254 -3.24 5.73 21.47
CA GLU A 254 -4.53 5.04 21.38
C GLU A 254 -5.23 5.27 20.03
N VAL A 255 -4.82 6.31 19.29
CA VAL A 255 -5.44 6.69 18.01
C VAL A 255 -4.76 5.94 16.86
N ILE A 256 -5.18 4.69 16.67
CA ILE A 256 -4.54 3.74 15.76
C ILE A 256 -4.56 4.26 14.31
N ALA A 257 -5.73 4.65 13.80
CA ALA A 257 -5.84 5.11 12.42
C ALA A 257 -5.08 6.42 12.15
N ALA A 258 -4.56 7.11 13.19
CA ALA A 258 -3.79 8.34 13.01
C ALA A 258 -2.34 7.96 12.81
N GLY A 259 -1.85 7.06 13.66
CA GLY A 259 -0.47 6.59 13.61
C GLY A 259 -0.17 5.65 12.45
N MET A 260 -1.16 5.02 11.81
CA MET A 260 -0.91 4.09 10.72
C MET A 260 -1.98 4.06 9.63
N THR A 261 -1.58 3.56 8.45
CA THR A 261 -2.47 3.16 7.36
C THR A 261 -2.00 1.81 6.81
N VAL A 262 -2.92 0.98 6.36
CA VAL A 262 -2.64 -0.42 6.04
C VAL A 262 -3.45 -0.90 4.84
N ASN A 263 -2.84 -1.75 4.02
CA ASN A 263 -3.51 -2.57 3.04
C ASN A 263 -3.13 -4.04 3.25
N ASP A 264 -3.49 -4.90 2.31
CA ASP A 264 -3.26 -6.35 2.48
C ASP A 264 -1.79 -6.78 2.37
N TRP A 265 -0.88 -5.94 1.86
CA TRP A 265 0.53 -6.32 1.63
C TRP A 265 1.57 -5.39 2.24
N THR A 266 1.19 -4.18 2.62
CA THR A 266 2.05 -3.12 3.18
C THR A 266 1.32 -2.40 4.31
N ALA A 267 2.09 -1.93 5.29
CA ALA A 267 1.60 -1.00 6.30
C ALA A 267 2.58 0.15 6.45
N PHE A 268 2.06 1.36 6.65
CA PHE A 268 2.85 2.53 6.96
C PHE A 268 2.49 3.01 8.36
N CYS A 269 3.50 3.13 9.21
CA CYS A 269 3.35 3.47 10.63
C CYS A 269 4.25 4.65 10.98
N GLY A 270 3.86 5.47 11.95
CA GLY A 270 4.64 6.64 12.35
C GLY A 270 6.04 6.28 12.82
N SER A 271 6.99 7.21 12.64
CA SER A 271 8.41 7.01 12.96
C SER A 271 8.67 6.64 14.42
N ASP A 272 7.80 7.07 15.33
CA ASP A 272 7.92 6.76 16.75
C ASP A 272 7.47 5.35 17.12
N THR A 273 6.79 4.63 16.21
CA THR A 273 6.29 3.28 16.47
C THR A 273 7.43 2.33 16.87
N THR A 274 7.28 1.74 18.05
CA THR A 274 8.28 0.86 18.66
C THR A 274 8.43 -0.46 17.89
N ALA A 275 9.58 -1.13 18.05
CA ALA A 275 9.79 -2.43 17.41
C ALA A 275 8.80 -3.51 17.89
N THR A 276 8.34 -3.42 19.15
CA THR A 276 7.31 -4.30 19.71
C THR A 276 5.96 -4.06 19.07
N GLU A 277 5.53 -2.79 18.94
CA GLU A 277 4.27 -2.44 18.25
C GLU A 277 4.30 -2.89 16.78
N LEU A 278 5.43 -2.68 16.08
CA LEU A 278 5.57 -3.13 14.68
C LEU A 278 5.53 -4.65 14.54
N SER A 279 6.11 -5.40 15.47
CA SER A 279 6.01 -6.86 15.42
C SER A 279 4.57 -7.34 15.58
N VAL A 280 3.74 -6.64 16.37
CA VAL A 280 2.31 -6.93 16.50
C VAL A 280 1.59 -6.61 15.20
N ILE A 281 1.82 -5.42 14.64
CA ILE A 281 1.24 -4.98 13.35
C ILE A 281 1.55 -5.99 12.24
N GLU A 282 2.82 -6.34 12.05
CA GLU A 282 3.23 -7.26 10.98
C GLU A 282 2.64 -8.66 11.14
N SER A 283 2.43 -9.11 12.39
CA SER A 283 1.81 -10.39 12.71
C SER A 283 0.31 -10.39 12.41
N VAL A 284 -0.42 -9.37 12.90
CA VAL A 284 -1.87 -9.26 12.79
C VAL A 284 -2.31 -9.12 11.33
N PHE A 285 -1.63 -8.25 10.58
CA PHE A 285 -1.93 -8.01 9.17
C PHE A 285 -1.32 -9.04 8.22
N ARG A 286 -0.53 -10.00 8.75
CA ARG A 286 0.16 -11.04 7.98
C ARG A 286 0.95 -10.46 6.79
N LEU A 287 1.69 -9.38 7.05
CA LEU A 287 2.47 -8.67 6.03
C LEU A 287 3.73 -9.46 5.70
N ARG A 288 4.34 -10.08 6.72
CA ARG A 288 5.34 -11.11 6.49
C ARG A 288 4.62 -12.33 5.90
N GLN A 289 4.71 -12.48 4.58
CA GLN A 289 4.73 -13.81 4.01
C GLN A 289 6.01 -14.47 4.53
N ALA A 290 5.93 -15.03 5.74
CA ALA A 290 6.74 -16.17 6.02
C ALA A 290 6.44 -17.14 4.86
N GLU A 291 7.45 -17.50 4.11
CA GLU A 291 7.52 -18.80 3.48
C GLU A 291 8.02 -19.76 4.58
N PRO A 292 7.18 -20.23 5.54
CA PRO A 292 7.61 -21.33 6.39
C PRO A 292 7.78 -22.59 5.52
N SER A 293 7.12 -22.65 4.35
CA SER A 293 7.29 -23.71 3.35
C SER A 293 8.68 -23.75 2.75
N ALA A 294 9.29 -22.62 2.36
CA ALA A 294 10.65 -22.63 1.82
C ALA A 294 11.67 -23.11 2.87
N ILE A 295 11.57 -22.62 4.11
CA ILE A 295 12.49 -22.99 5.20
C ILE A 295 12.29 -24.46 5.60
N LEU A 296 11.05 -24.94 5.75
CA LEU A 296 10.79 -26.35 6.08
C LEU A 296 11.17 -27.29 4.93
N THR A 297 11.02 -26.85 3.68
CA THR A 297 11.42 -27.64 2.51
C THR A 297 12.94 -27.69 2.37
N GLU A 298 13.63 -26.59 2.67
CA GLU A 298 15.09 -26.52 2.68
C GLU A 298 15.68 -27.34 3.84
N MET A 299 15.10 -27.27 5.04
CA MET A 299 15.47 -28.11 6.19
C MET A 299 15.21 -29.60 5.93
N ARG A 300 14.08 -29.95 5.31
CA ARG A 300 13.80 -31.33 4.89
C ARG A 300 14.78 -31.81 3.82
N LYS A 301 15.12 -30.96 2.85
CA LYS A 301 16.08 -31.29 1.80
C LYS A 301 17.49 -31.51 2.36
N SER A 302 17.95 -30.66 3.28
CA SER A 302 19.23 -30.85 3.96
C SER A 302 19.29 -32.14 4.79
N LEU A 303 18.18 -32.54 5.41
CA LEU A 303 18.13 -33.80 6.16
C LEU A 303 18.16 -35.02 5.24
N ILE A 304 17.53 -34.95 4.07
CA ILE A 304 17.53 -36.06 3.10
C ILE A 304 18.93 -36.25 2.46
N ASP A 305 19.64 -35.17 2.14
CA ASP A 305 21.00 -35.23 1.59
C ASP A 305 22.07 -35.72 2.59
N THR A 306 21.74 -35.86 3.88
CA THR A 306 22.67 -36.40 4.89
C THR A 306 22.53 -37.92 5.07
N TYR A 307 21.45 -38.52 4.56
CA TYR A 307 21.12 -39.94 4.72
C TYR A 307 21.19 -40.76 3.42
N VAL A 308 21.65 -40.16 2.32
CA VAL A 308 21.93 -40.81 1.02
C VAL A 308 23.42 -40.69 0.70
#